data_AF-W9JFE3-F1
#
_entry.id   AF-W9JFE3-F1
#
_cell.length_a   1.000
_cell.length_b   1.000
_cell.length_c   1.000
_cell.angle_alpha   90.00
_cell.angle_beta   90.00
_cell.angle_gamma   90.00
#
_symmetry.space_group_name_H-M   'P 1'
#
loop_
_entity.id
_entity.type
_entity.pdbx_description
1 polymer ?
#
loop_
_entity_poly.entity_id
_entity_poly.type
_entity_poly.pdbx_seq_one_letter_code
_entity_poly.pdbx_strand_id
1 'polypeptide(L)'
;MRDIYSQAELINAWLGVIDSPESARVVDMISTMAAGSWPRTMRIDEPLDDEELQSLGLPPQYSPTYMALSNMLDLAYFSRVWIIQEIAVAKSYRILWGEITIPGHILYRSTPGWLLAHSALKVA
;
A
#
# COMPACT_ATOMS: atom_id res chain seq x y z
N MET A 1 -17.01 1.00 -19.65
CA MET A 1 -16.40 1.27 -18.32
C MET A 1 -15.22 2.23 -18.44
N ARG A 2 -14.22 1.97 -19.30
CA ARG A 2 -13.12 2.92 -19.58
C ARG A 2 -13.60 4.35 -19.89
N ASP A 3 -14.66 4.51 -20.67
CA ASP A 3 -15.14 5.84 -21.11
C ASP A 3 -15.60 6.74 -19.95
N ILE A 4 -16.05 6.14 -18.85
CA ILE A 4 -16.49 6.88 -17.65
C ILE A 4 -15.28 7.26 -16.80
N TYR A 5 -14.45 6.29 -16.44
CA TYR A 5 -13.30 6.52 -15.54
C TYR A 5 -12.16 7.32 -16.18
N SER A 6 -12.00 7.22 -17.50
CA SER A 6 -11.00 8.01 -18.25
C SER A 6 -11.36 9.49 -18.35
N GLN A 7 -12.64 9.83 -18.21
CA GLN A 7 -13.11 11.22 -18.22
C GLN A 7 -13.11 11.84 -16.83
N ALA A 8 -13.20 11.03 -15.77
CA ALA A 8 -13.14 11.49 -14.40
C ALA A 8 -11.80 12.20 -14.10
N GLU A 9 -11.87 13.37 -13.46
CA GLU A 9 -10.67 14.05 -12.94
C GLU A 9 -10.08 13.33 -11.73
N LEU A 10 -10.95 12.73 -10.91
CA LEU A 10 -10.57 12.05 -9.68
C LEU A 10 -11.48 10.85 -9.42
N ILE A 11 -10.87 9.71 -9.09
CA ILE A 11 -11.56 8.54 -8.56
C ILE A 11 -11.36 8.45 -7.05
N ASN A 12 -12.46 8.24 -6.32
CA ASN A 12 -12.46 7.94 -4.90
C ASN A 12 -12.62 6.43 -4.69
N ALA A 13 -11.56 5.79 -4.23
CA ALA A 13 -11.56 4.37 -3.88
C ALA A 13 -11.86 4.19 -2.39
N TRP A 14 -13.09 3.84 -2.04
CA TRP A 14 -13.49 3.63 -0.65
C TRP A 14 -13.20 2.21 -0.18
N LEU A 15 -12.35 2.07 0.85
CA LEU A 15 -11.95 0.78 1.45
C LEU A 15 -12.85 0.35 2.61
N GLY A 16 -13.68 1.24 3.14
CA GLY A 16 -14.50 0.96 4.32
C GLY A 16 -14.11 1.82 5.52
N VAL A 17 -14.86 1.67 6.60
CA VAL A 17 -14.62 2.34 7.88
C VAL A 17 -13.44 1.68 8.59
N ILE A 18 -12.73 2.47 9.40
CA ILE A 18 -11.63 2.02 10.24
C ILE A 18 -12.05 2.07 11.69
N ASP A 19 -11.81 0.97 12.39
CA ASP A 19 -12.04 0.87 13.84
C ASP A 19 -10.72 0.71 14.62
N SER A 20 -9.56 0.91 13.98
CA SER A 20 -8.24 0.65 14.57
C SER A 20 -7.31 1.87 14.58
N PRO A 21 -6.63 2.18 15.71
CA PRO A 21 -5.56 3.17 15.77
C PRO A 21 -4.37 2.87 14.85
N GLU A 22 -4.16 1.60 14.48
CA GLU A 22 -3.03 1.16 13.65
C GLU A 22 -3.09 1.71 12.22
N SER A 23 -4.27 2.09 11.75
CA SER A 23 -4.44 2.59 10.39
C SER A 23 -3.71 3.89 10.11
N ALA A 24 -3.58 4.78 11.09
CA ALA A 24 -2.77 5.99 10.92
C ALA A 24 -1.29 5.64 10.71
N ARG A 25 -0.78 4.67 11.48
CA ARG A 25 0.60 4.18 11.34
C ARG A 25 0.84 3.49 10.00
N VAL A 26 -0.17 2.82 9.44
CA VAL A 26 -0.10 2.24 8.09
C VAL A 26 0.12 3.31 7.03
N VAL A 27 -0.48 4.50 7.19
CA VAL A 27 -0.27 5.63 6.24
C VAL A 27 1.15 6.16 6.32
N ASP A 28 1.68 6.31 7.54
CA ASP A 28 3.05 6.74 7.75
C ASP A 28 4.01 5.74 7.12
N MET A 29 3.77 4.45 7.34
CA MET A 29 4.53 3.35 6.73
C MET A 29 4.47 3.37 5.19
N ILE A 30 3.28 3.53 4.60
CA ILE A 30 3.11 3.68 3.14
C ILE A 30 3.88 4.90 2.63
N SER A 31 3.86 6.01 3.37
CA SER A 31 4.56 7.24 3.00
C SER A 31 6.08 7.07 3.06
N THR A 32 6.59 6.42 4.11
CA THR A 32 8.00 6.01 4.21
C THR A 32 8.40 5.13 3.04
N MET A 33 7.57 4.14 2.70
CA MET A 33 7.83 3.25 1.56
C MET A 33 7.82 4.00 0.22
N ALA A 34 6.95 5.01 0.06
CA ALA A 34 6.90 5.84 -1.14
C ALA A 34 8.10 6.79 -1.27
N ALA A 35 8.68 7.22 -0.14
CA ALA A 35 9.86 8.07 -0.08
C ALA A 35 11.18 7.29 -0.13
N GLY A 36 11.15 5.99 0.22
CA GLY A 36 12.31 5.13 0.33
C GLY A 36 13.09 4.99 -0.98
N SER A 37 14.42 5.06 -0.88
CA SER A 37 15.33 4.68 -1.96
C SER A 37 15.61 3.18 -1.88
N TRP A 38 14.69 2.39 -2.41
CA TRP A 38 14.82 0.93 -2.47
C TRP A 38 16.04 0.52 -3.31
N PRO A 39 16.98 -0.25 -2.77
CA PRO A 39 18.14 -0.70 -3.52
C PRO A 39 17.71 -1.51 -4.75
N ARG A 40 18.17 -1.14 -5.95
CA ARG A 40 17.87 -1.91 -7.18
C ARG A 40 18.46 -3.32 -7.17
N THR A 41 19.41 -3.56 -6.28
CA THR A 41 20.08 -4.86 -6.08
C THR A 41 19.33 -5.76 -5.10
N MET A 42 18.31 -5.25 -4.42
CA MET A 42 17.53 -6.01 -3.44
C MET A 42 16.69 -7.04 -4.18
N ARG A 43 16.84 -8.30 -3.80
CA ARG A 43 16.10 -9.37 -4.45
C ARG A 43 14.74 -9.53 -3.80
N ILE A 44 13.69 -9.65 -4.61
CA ILE A 44 12.31 -9.80 -4.13
C ILE A 44 12.13 -11.13 -3.36
N ASP A 45 12.97 -12.13 -3.59
CA ASP A 45 12.96 -13.43 -2.91
C ASP A 45 13.67 -13.44 -1.54
N GLU A 46 14.40 -12.37 -1.19
CA GLU A 46 15.11 -12.27 0.08
C GLU A 46 14.32 -11.35 1.04
N PRO A 47 13.84 -11.87 2.17
CA PRO A 47 13.13 -11.06 3.15
C PRO A 47 14.09 -10.12 3.90
N LEU A 48 13.63 -8.90 4.14
CA LEU A 48 14.39 -7.92 4.95
C LEU A 48 14.33 -8.30 6.42
N ASP A 49 15.47 -8.23 7.09
CA ASP A 49 15.50 -8.37 8.55
C ASP A 49 15.04 -7.08 9.25
N ASP A 50 14.81 -7.18 10.57
CA ASP A 50 14.32 -6.04 11.36
C ASP A 50 15.32 -4.87 11.42
N GLU A 51 16.64 -5.12 11.30
CA GLU A 51 17.66 -4.06 11.29
C GLU A 51 17.61 -3.27 9.98
N GLU A 52 17.47 -3.98 8.85
CA GLU A 52 17.28 -3.39 7.53
C GLU A 52 15.98 -2.58 7.46
N LEU A 53 14.87 -3.13 7.96
CA LEU A 53 13.59 -2.42 8.04
C LEU A 53 13.71 -1.13 8.87
N GLN A 54 14.36 -1.22 10.03
CA GLN A 54 14.58 -0.05 10.88
C GLN A 54 15.45 1.02 10.19
N SER A 55 16.49 0.61 9.44
CA SER A 55 17.33 1.53 8.67
C SER A 55 16.56 2.30 7.58
N LEU A 56 15.47 1.70 7.08
CA LEU A 56 14.54 2.28 6.12
C LEU A 56 13.42 3.10 6.79
N GLY A 57 13.41 3.20 8.12
CA GLY A 57 12.34 3.87 8.88
C GLY A 57 11.03 3.08 8.92
N LEU A 58 11.09 1.77 8.68
CA LEU A 58 9.94 0.87 8.70
C LEU A 58 9.86 0.14 10.04
N PRO A 59 8.65 -0.23 10.49
CA PRO A 59 8.51 -0.99 11.72
C PRO A 59 9.06 -2.42 11.57
N PRO A 60 9.25 -3.17 12.66
CA PRO A 60 9.59 -4.59 12.60
C PRO A 60 8.53 -5.42 11.87
N GLN A 61 8.94 -6.52 11.26
CA GLN A 61 8.08 -7.34 10.39
C GLN A 61 6.83 -7.87 11.11
N TYR A 62 6.96 -8.22 12.39
CA TYR A 62 5.87 -8.74 13.22
C TYR A 62 5.12 -7.67 14.01
N SER A 63 5.28 -6.39 13.66
CA SER A 63 4.56 -5.31 14.33
C SER A 63 3.07 -5.32 13.99
N PRO A 64 2.20 -4.84 14.90
CA PRO A 64 0.77 -4.66 14.63
C PRO A 64 0.48 -3.81 13.38
N THR A 65 1.36 -2.85 13.08
CA THR A 65 1.25 -1.98 11.91
C THR A 65 1.43 -2.76 10.59
N TYR A 66 2.35 -3.74 10.53
CA TYR A 66 2.49 -4.63 9.38
C TYR A 66 1.26 -5.52 9.18
N MET A 67 0.71 -6.07 10.28
CA MET A 67 -0.54 -6.83 10.22
C MET A 67 -1.70 -5.96 9.74
N ALA A 68 -1.79 -4.72 10.19
CA ALA A 68 -2.82 -3.77 9.75
C ALA A 68 -2.68 -3.43 8.25
N LEU A 69 -1.44 -3.29 7.73
CA LEU A 69 -1.20 -3.14 6.29
C LEU A 69 -1.64 -4.39 5.52
N SER A 70 -1.31 -5.59 6.00
CA SER A 70 -1.76 -6.85 5.37
C SER A 70 -3.29 -6.91 5.32
N ASN A 71 -3.96 -6.66 6.44
CA ASN A 71 -5.42 -6.64 6.53
C ASN A 71 -6.05 -5.60 5.58
N MET A 72 -5.40 -4.44 5.39
CA MET A 72 -5.83 -3.44 4.42
C MET A 72 -5.76 -3.99 2.99
N LEU A 73 -4.67 -4.66 2.63
CA LEU A 73 -4.46 -5.23 1.30
C LEU A 73 -5.36 -6.45 1.03
N ASP A 74 -5.80 -7.15 2.09
CA ASP A 74 -6.76 -8.25 2.00
C ASP A 74 -8.22 -7.77 1.84
N LEU A 75 -8.49 -6.47 1.92
CA LEU A 75 -9.83 -5.93 1.70
C LEU A 75 -10.34 -6.28 0.30
N ALA A 76 -11.64 -6.61 0.22
CA ALA A 76 -12.31 -7.04 -1.01
C ALA A 76 -12.22 -6.02 -2.16
N TYR A 77 -11.80 -4.78 -1.90
CA TYR A 77 -11.47 -3.82 -2.94
C TYR A 77 -10.32 -4.34 -3.83
N PHE A 78 -9.21 -4.79 -3.23
CA PHE A 78 -8.00 -5.17 -3.97
C PHE A 78 -8.11 -6.51 -4.72
N SER A 79 -9.09 -7.36 -4.36
CA SER A 79 -9.34 -8.63 -5.05
C SER A 79 -10.27 -8.52 -6.26
N ARG A 80 -10.88 -7.36 -6.52
CA ARG A 80 -11.81 -7.15 -7.64
C ARG A 80 -11.03 -6.83 -8.92
N VAL A 81 -11.16 -7.71 -9.92
CA VAL A 81 -10.52 -7.54 -11.24
C VAL A 81 -10.82 -6.19 -11.91
N TRP A 82 -11.99 -5.62 -11.62
CA TRP A 82 -12.44 -4.34 -12.18
C TRP A 82 -11.69 -3.14 -11.61
N ILE A 83 -11.10 -3.23 -10.42
CA ILE A 83 -10.35 -2.12 -9.80
C ILE A 83 -9.11 -1.74 -10.61
N ILE A 84 -8.45 -2.72 -11.23
CA ILE A 84 -7.34 -2.44 -12.15
C ILE A 84 -7.83 -1.57 -13.30
N GLN A 85 -9.01 -1.84 -13.84
CA GLN A 85 -9.56 -1.06 -14.95
C GLN A 85 -10.00 0.34 -14.51
N GLU A 86 -10.46 0.51 -13.27
CA GLU A 86 -10.86 1.81 -12.73
C GLU A 86 -9.65 2.70 -12.43
N ILE A 87 -8.65 2.15 -11.74
CA ILE A 87 -7.46 2.90 -11.31
C ILE A 87 -6.50 3.13 -12.49
N ALA A 88 -6.28 2.14 -13.37
CA ALA A 88 -5.28 2.24 -14.43
C ALA A 88 -5.66 3.22 -15.54
N VAL A 89 -6.96 3.50 -15.74
CA VAL A 89 -7.42 4.46 -16.75
C VAL A 89 -7.71 5.85 -16.17
N ALA A 90 -7.64 6.00 -14.85
CA ALA A 90 -7.89 7.25 -14.16
C ALA A 90 -6.79 8.27 -14.45
N LYS A 91 -7.17 9.55 -14.58
CA LYS A 91 -6.19 10.65 -14.58
C LYS A 91 -5.53 10.79 -13.20
N SER A 92 -6.32 10.62 -12.15
CA SER A 92 -5.90 10.64 -10.76
C SER A 92 -6.87 9.83 -9.91
N TYR A 93 -6.37 9.28 -8.81
CA TYR A 93 -7.18 8.55 -7.84
C TYR A 93 -6.65 8.78 -6.44
N ARG A 94 -7.52 8.58 -5.45
CA ARG A 94 -7.15 8.50 -4.03
C ARG A 94 -7.89 7.37 -3.37
N ILE A 95 -7.22 6.73 -2.43
CA ILE A 95 -7.80 5.74 -1.55
C ILE A 95 -8.31 6.44 -0.30
N LEU A 96 -9.54 6.12 0.06
CA LEU A 96 -10.23 6.58 1.25
C LEU A 96 -10.43 5.38 2.16
N TRP A 97 -9.88 5.43 3.36
CA TRP A 97 -9.95 4.36 4.33
C TRP A 97 -10.35 4.99 5.66
N GLY A 98 -11.61 4.87 6.07
CA GLY A 98 -12.15 5.69 7.16
C GLY A 98 -11.95 7.19 6.89
N GLU A 99 -11.37 7.90 7.87
CA GLU A 99 -11.01 9.33 7.75
C GLU A 99 -9.67 9.57 7.01
N ILE A 100 -8.96 8.50 6.68
CA ILE A 100 -7.65 8.57 6.05
C ILE A 100 -7.79 8.72 4.54
N THR A 101 -7.00 9.64 3.97
CA THR A 101 -6.85 9.79 2.53
C THR A 101 -5.43 9.48 2.09
N ILE A 102 -5.26 8.48 1.23
CA ILE A 102 -3.98 8.11 0.62
C ILE A 102 -3.99 8.51 -0.86
N PRO A 103 -3.14 9.47 -1.27
CA PRO A 103 -3.03 9.83 -2.68
C PRO A 103 -2.52 8.66 -3.53
N GLY A 104 -3.11 8.44 -4.71
CA GLY A 104 -2.75 7.30 -5.57
C GLY A 104 -1.28 7.27 -6.00
N HIS A 105 -0.65 8.43 -6.17
CA HIS A 105 0.78 8.49 -6.50
C HIS A 105 1.68 8.02 -5.35
N ILE A 106 1.27 8.21 -4.09
CA ILE A 106 1.99 7.69 -2.92
C ILE A 106 1.87 6.17 -2.89
N LEU A 107 0.64 5.66 -3.05
CA LEU A 107 0.35 4.23 -3.11
C LEU A 107 1.20 3.52 -4.19
N TYR A 108 1.20 4.06 -5.41
CA TYR A 108 1.98 3.53 -6.53
C TYR A 108 3.50 3.57 -6.28
N ARG A 109 4.02 4.63 -5.66
CA ARG A 109 5.45 4.73 -5.35
C ARG A 109 5.88 3.79 -4.22
N SER A 110 4.97 3.44 -3.32
CA SER A 110 5.25 2.53 -2.22
C SER A 110 5.28 1.05 -2.62
N THR A 111 4.76 0.69 -3.80
CA THR A 111 4.62 -0.72 -4.24
C THR A 111 5.92 -1.53 -4.28
N PRO A 112 7.08 -0.98 -4.70
CA PRO A 112 8.35 -1.71 -4.59
C PRO A 112 8.66 -2.12 -3.15
N GLY A 113 8.40 -1.23 -2.20
CA GLY A 113 8.55 -1.52 -0.78
C GLY A 113 7.64 -2.62 -0.28
N TRP A 114 6.41 -2.66 -0.78
CA TRP A 114 5.45 -3.71 -0.43
C TRP A 114 5.92 -5.08 -0.91
N LEU A 115 6.44 -5.16 -2.13
CA LEU A 115 6.91 -6.42 -2.71
C LEU A 115 8.13 -6.97 -1.97
N LEU A 116 9.03 -6.07 -1.54
CA LEU A 116 10.21 -6.42 -0.75
C LEU A 116 9.84 -6.80 0.69
N ALA A 117 8.81 -6.19 1.27
CA ALA A 117 8.39 -6.49 2.63
C ALA A 117 7.41 -7.69 2.72
N HIS A 118 6.67 -8.00 1.65
CA HIS A 118 5.68 -9.08 1.60
C HIS A 118 6.29 -10.46 1.32
N SER A 119 7.45 -10.54 0.64
CA SER A 119 8.18 -11.81 0.49
C SER A 119 8.54 -12.43 1.84
N ALA A 120 8.78 -11.59 2.85
CA ALA A 120 9.03 -11.99 4.22
C ALA A 120 7.84 -12.68 4.91
N LEU A 121 6.60 -12.37 4.52
CA LEU A 121 5.40 -12.98 5.11
C LEU A 121 5.09 -14.38 4.55
N LYS A 122 5.67 -14.77 3.40
CA LYS A 122 5.42 -16.09 2.78
C LYS A 122 6.36 -17.20 3.26
N VAL A 123 7.36 -16.87 4.07
CA VAL A 123 8.37 -17.82 4.57
C VAL A 123 8.07 -18.31 6.00
N ALA A 124 7.00 -17.83 6.63
CA ALA A 124 6.55 -18.25 7.96
C ALA A 124 5.53 -19.40 7.92
#